data_AF-A0A800EXN0-F1
#
_entry.id   AF-A0A800EXN0-F1
#
_cell.length_a   1.000
_cell.length_b   1.000
_cell.length_c   1.000
_cell.angle_alpha   90.00
_cell.angle_beta   90.00
_cell.angle_gamma   90.00
#
_symmetry.space_group_name_H-M   'P 1'
#
loop_
_entity.id
_entity.type
_entity.pdbx_description
1 polymer ?
#
loop_
_entity_poly.entity_id
_entity_poly.type
_entity_poly.pdbx_seq_one_letter_code
_entity_poly.pdbx_strand_id
1 'polypeptide(L)'
;MHPQTLRKYERVGLVQPSRTGGHLRLYSNDDLLRLRVIRRLVDELGLNLAGVRLVLDLVGPLRRLVDGAELNTETLNAAAIRATAELRSFLKYVGADPDDLD
;
A
#
# COMPACT_ATOMS: atom_id res chain seq x y z
N MET A 1 -18.52 -6.14 -2.42
CA MET A 1 -17.61 -6.96 -1.60
C MET A 1 -18.41 -7.58 -0.46
N HIS A 2 -18.17 -8.85 -0.14
CA HIS A 2 -18.86 -9.53 0.95
C HIS A 2 -18.18 -9.25 2.31
N PRO A 3 -18.93 -9.12 3.43
CA PRO A 3 -18.34 -8.84 4.75
C PRO A 3 -17.25 -9.81 5.21
N GLN A 4 -17.34 -11.09 4.81
CA GLN A 4 -16.31 -12.09 5.13
C GLN A 4 -14.98 -11.80 4.42
N THR A 5 -15.03 -11.28 3.19
CA THR A 5 -13.84 -10.86 2.43
C THR A 5 -13.15 -9.69 3.12
N LEU A 6 -13.92 -8.71 3.61
CA LEU A 6 -13.39 -7.58 4.37
C LEU A 6 -12.68 -8.04 5.66
N ARG A 7 -13.28 -8.98 6.40
CA ARG A 7 -12.65 -9.60 7.58
C ARG A 7 -11.38 -10.36 7.22
N LYS A 8 -11.37 -11.05 6.06
CA LYS A 8 -10.18 -11.74 5.56
C LYS A 8 -9.04 -10.74 5.34
N TYR A 9 -9.32 -9.63 4.66
CA TYR A 9 -8.33 -8.57 4.40
C TYR A 9 -7.86 -7.88 5.67
N GLU A 10 -8.75 -7.57 6.62
CA GLU A 10 -8.39 -7.04 7.94
C GLU A 10 -7.45 -7.99 8.69
N ARG A 11 -7.77 -9.29 8.72
CA ARG A 11 -6.97 -10.29 9.43
C ARG A 11 -5.55 -10.43 8.86
N VAL A 12 -5.38 -10.28 7.55
CA VAL A 12 -4.04 -10.26 6.93
C VAL A 12 -3.42 -8.86 6.90
N GLY A 13 -4.06 -7.89 7.56
CA GLY A 13 -3.62 -6.51 7.73
C GLY A 13 -3.72 -5.64 6.47
N LEU A 14 -4.40 -6.07 5.42
CA LEU A 14 -4.45 -5.33 4.14
C LEU A 14 -5.30 -4.06 4.26
N VAL A 15 -6.19 -4.00 5.24
CA VAL A 15 -7.01 -2.85 5.60
C VAL A 15 -7.12 -2.80 7.12
N GLN A 16 -7.13 -1.61 7.71
CA GLN A 16 -7.20 -1.42 9.15
C GLN A 16 -8.31 -0.42 9.49
N PRO A 17 -9.59 -0.83 9.41
CA PRO A 17 -10.71 0.06 9.69
C PRO A 17 -10.69 0.50 11.16
N SER A 18 -11.10 1.73 11.41
CA SER A 18 -11.35 2.18 12.78
C SER A 18 -12.61 1.52 13.35
N ARG A 19 -12.82 1.65 14.66
CA ARG A 19 -13.95 1.04 15.36
C ARG A 19 -14.74 2.08 16.14
N THR A 20 -16.06 1.97 16.13
CA THR A 20 -16.91 2.74 17.07
C THR A 20 -16.86 2.12 18.46
N GLY A 21 -17.37 2.85 19.46
CA GLY A 21 -17.57 2.35 20.83
C GLY A 21 -18.46 1.09 20.93
N GLY A 22 -19.21 0.76 19.87
CA GLY A 22 -20.00 -0.47 19.75
C GLY A 22 -19.37 -1.54 18.85
N HIS A 23 -18.05 -1.51 18.62
CA HIS A 23 -17.28 -2.46 17.80
C HIS A 23 -17.62 -2.54 16.31
N LEU A 24 -18.38 -1.57 15.77
CA LEU A 24 -18.64 -1.50 14.33
C LEU A 24 -17.39 -1.02 13.58
N ARG A 25 -17.08 -1.65 12.45
CA ARG A 25 -15.98 -1.23 11.56
C ARG A 25 -16.40 0.01 10.79
N LEU A 26 -15.58 1.05 10.86
CA LEU A 26 -15.70 2.25 10.05
C LEU A 26 -14.58 2.25 9.03
N TYR A 27 -14.95 2.34 7.75
CA TYR A 27 -14.02 2.44 6.65
C TYR A 27 -13.93 3.91 6.23
N SER A 28 -12.72 4.45 6.28
CA SER A 28 -12.41 5.77 5.75
C SER A 28 -12.44 5.78 4.21
N ASN A 29 -12.41 6.97 3.61
CA ASN A 29 -12.28 7.08 2.15
C ASN A 29 -10.99 6.40 1.63
N ASP A 30 -9.92 6.46 2.41
CA ASP A 30 -8.65 5.80 2.10
C ASP A 30 -8.79 4.27 2.15
N ASP A 31 -9.53 3.74 3.12
CA ASP A 31 -9.83 2.31 3.17
C ASP A 31 -10.65 1.88 1.95
N LEU A 32 -11.64 2.68 1.54
CA LEU A 32 -12.47 2.38 0.37
C LEU A 32 -11.65 2.42 -0.93
N LEU A 33 -10.73 3.38 -1.07
CA LEU A 33 -9.77 3.42 -2.17
C LEU A 33 -8.88 2.17 -2.17
N ARG A 34 -8.31 1.83 -1.00
CA ARG A 34 -7.46 0.65 -0.83
C ARG A 34 -8.19 -0.64 -1.18
N LEU A 35 -9.46 -0.78 -0.76
CA LEU A 35 -10.31 -1.92 -1.09
C LEU A 35 -10.59 -2.03 -2.60
N ARG A 36 -10.76 -0.91 -3.31
CA ARG A 36 -10.89 -0.91 -4.77
C ARG A 36 -9.62 -1.42 -5.45
N VAL A 37 -8.45 -0.97 -5.00
CA VAL A 37 -7.16 -1.45 -5.51
C VAL A 37 -6.99 -2.94 -5.23
N ILE A 38 -7.21 -3.39 -3.99
CA ILE A 38 -7.14 -4.81 -3.62
C ILE A 38 -8.04 -5.65 -4.53
N ARG A 39 -9.27 -5.18 -4.81
CA ARG A 39 -10.20 -5.86 -5.70
C ARG A 39 -9.62 -6.04 -7.10
N ARG A 40 -9.13 -4.95 -7.71
CA ARG A 40 -8.53 -4.99 -9.05
C ARG A 40 -7.34 -5.96 -9.09
N LEU A 41 -6.47 -5.92 -8.08
CA LEU A 41 -5.30 -6.79 -8.00
C LEU A 41 -5.68 -8.27 -7.89
N VAL A 42 -6.69 -8.60 -7.08
CA VAL A 42 -7.14 -9.99 -6.88
C VAL A 42 -8.00 -10.47 -8.03
N ASP A 43 -9.10 -9.78 -8.33
CA ASP A 43 -10.15 -10.26 -9.23
C ASP A 43 -9.72 -10.17 -10.69
N GLU A 44 -8.93 -9.16 -11.05
CA GLU A 44 -8.67 -8.84 -12.45
C GLU A 44 -7.21 -9.12 -12.86
N LEU A 45 -6.26 -8.98 -11.93
CA LEU A 45 -4.84 -9.32 -12.18
C LEU A 45 -4.43 -10.68 -11.59
N GLY A 46 -5.33 -11.36 -10.87
CA GLY A 46 -5.10 -12.71 -10.35
C GLY A 46 -4.05 -12.81 -9.24
N LEU A 47 -3.70 -11.71 -8.58
CA LEU A 47 -2.72 -11.73 -7.49
C LEU A 47 -3.30 -12.38 -6.23
N ASN A 48 -2.49 -13.21 -5.59
CA ASN A 48 -2.79 -13.70 -4.25
C ASN A 48 -2.57 -12.58 -3.19
N LEU A 49 -2.97 -12.83 -1.94
CA LEU A 49 -2.88 -11.79 -0.90
C LEU A 49 -1.46 -11.37 -0.53
N ALA A 50 -0.47 -12.24 -0.72
CA ALA A 50 0.94 -11.90 -0.54
C ALA A 50 1.43 -10.97 -1.65
N GLY A 51 1.07 -11.25 -2.90
CA GLY A 51 1.33 -10.36 -4.04
C GLY A 51 0.62 -9.00 -3.87
N VAL A 52 -0.63 -9.00 -3.43
CA VAL A 52 -1.36 -7.75 -3.13
C VAL A 52 -0.65 -6.94 -2.05
N ARG A 53 -0.16 -7.59 -0.97
CA ARG A 53 0.63 -6.91 0.06
C ARG A 53 1.83 -6.19 -0.54
N LEU A 54 2.65 -6.91 -1.31
CA LEU A 54 3.84 -6.36 -1.95
C LEU A 54 3.52 -5.14 -2.82
N VAL A 55 2.47 -5.23 -3.65
CA VAL A 55 2.06 -4.12 -4.51
C VAL A 55 1.60 -2.92 -3.67
N LEU A 56 0.81 -3.13 -2.62
CA LEU A 56 0.35 -2.03 -1.78
C LEU A 56 1.48 -1.34 -1.02
N ASP A 57 2.49 -2.10 -0.59
CA ASP A 57 3.67 -1.56 0.08
C ASP A 57 4.51 -0.72 -0.89
N LEU A 58 4.53 -1.08 -2.19
CA LEU A 58 5.18 -0.31 -3.25
C LEU A 58 4.42 0.96 -3.65
N VAL A 59 3.08 0.93 -3.63
CA VAL A 59 2.25 2.07 -4.04
C VAL A 59 2.44 3.29 -3.13
N GLY A 60 2.71 3.11 -1.84
CA GLY A 60 2.93 4.22 -0.90
C GLY A 60 4.09 5.14 -1.31
N PRO A 61 5.31 4.60 -1.49
CA PRO A 61 6.46 5.34 -2.02
C PRO A 61 6.19 6.02 -3.34
N LEU A 62 5.58 5.31 -4.30
CA LEU A 62 5.25 5.88 -5.60
C LEU A 62 4.27 7.05 -5.50
N ARG A 63 3.23 6.93 -4.68
CA ARG A 63 2.25 8.00 -4.48
C ARG A 63 2.89 9.25 -3.90
N ARG A 64 3.79 9.11 -2.92
CA ARG A 64 4.50 10.27 -2.37
C ARG A 64 5.36 11.00 -3.41
N LEU A 65 6.01 10.26 -4.32
CA LEU A 65 6.76 10.86 -5.42
C LEU A 65 5.83 11.69 -6.33
N VAL A 66 4.69 11.12 -6.71
CA VAL A 66 3.70 11.78 -7.56
C VAL A 66 3.13 13.02 -6.87
N ASP A 67 2.62 12.88 -5.65
CA ASP A 67 2.03 13.99 -4.87
C ASP A 67 3.06 15.09 -4.61
N GLY A 68 4.32 14.74 -4.34
CA GLY A 68 5.40 15.70 -4.12
C GLY A 68 5.75 16.51 -5.37
N ALA A 69 5.71 15.88 -6.54
CA ALA A 69 5.98 16.53 -7.83
C ALA A 69 4.90 17.57 -8.19
N GLU A 70 3.66 17.36 -7.76
CA GLU A 70 2.54 18.26 -8.03
C GLU A 70 2.57 19.56 -7.21
N LEU A 71 3.32 19.60 -6.10
CA LEU A 71 3.32 20.72 -5.16
C LEU A 71 4.46 21.72 -5.40
N ASN A 72 5.73 21.29 -5.41
CA ASN A 72 6.93 22.09 -5.75
C ASN A 72 8.23 21.26 -5.62
N THR A 73 9.36 21.83 -6.03
CA THR A 73 10.70 21.19 -5.99
C THR A 73 11.17 20.80 -4.59
N GLU A 74 10.92 21.60 -3.56
CA GLU A 74 11.33 21.28 -2.18
C GLU A 74 10.55 20.08 -1.63
N THR A 75 9.25 20.07 -1.87
CA THR A 75 8.34 18.98 -1.47
C THR A 75 8.66 17.71 -2.26
N LEU A 76 8.95 17.84 -3.56
CA LEU A 76 9.42 16.74 -4.40
C LEU A 76 10.72 16.15 -3.86
N ASN A 77 11.71 16.98 -3.51
CA ASN A 77 12.98 16.49 -2.94
C ASN A 77 12.76 15.76 -1.62
N ALA A 78 11.94 16.30 -0.72
CA ALA A 78 11.61 15.65 0.55
C ALA A 78 10.86 14.32 0.33
N ALA A 79 9.91 14.29 -0.61
CA ALA A 79 9.20 13.07 -0.98
C ALA A 79 10.13 12.03 -1.62
N ALA A 80 11.06 12.46 -2.47
CA ALA A 80 12.05 11.62 -3.13
C ALA A 80 12.99 10.95 -2.13
N ILE A 81 13.51 11.69 -1.16
CA ILE A 81 14.34 11.13 -0.09
C ILE A 81 13.58 10.03 0.67
N ARG A 82 12.33 10.30 1.08
CA ARG A 82 11.51 9.33 1.83
C ARG A 82 11.16 8.11 0.99
N ALA A 83 10.69 8.32 -0.23
CA ALA A 83 10.33 7.24 -1.14
C ALA A 83 11.55 6.35 -1.46
N THR A 84 12.73 6.95 -1.65
CA THR A 84 13.97 6.20 -1.93
C THR A 84 14.35 5.29 -0.76
N ALA A 85 14.26 5.78 0.49
CA ALA A 85 14.56 4.97 1.66
C ALA A 85 13.60 3.77 1.81
N GLU A 86 12.31 3.99 1.57
CA GLU A 86 11.29 2.94 1.63
C GLU A 86 11.43 1.94 0.48
N LEU A 87 11.67 2.41 -0.74
CA LEU A 87 11.91 1.55 -1.90
C LEU A 87 13.17 0.70 -1.71
N ARG A 88 14.26 1.26 -1.18
CA ARG A 88 15.47 0.48 -0.86
C ARG A 88 15.17 -0.63 0.15
N SER A 89 14.43 -0.31 1.21
CA SER A 89 14.02 -1.31 2.20
C SER A 89 13.15 -2.41 1.58
N PHE A 90 12.25 -2.05 0.66
CA PHE A 90 11.43 -2.99 -0.09
C PHE A 90 12.28 -3.87 -1.03
N LEU A 91 13.21 -3.29 -1.79
CA LEU A 91 14.10 -4.01 -2.69
C LEU A 91 14.92 -5.06 -1.95
N LYS A 92 15.49 -4.70 -0.81
CA LYS A 92 16.16 -5.64 0.10
C LYS A 92 15.25 -6.76 0.57
N TYR A 93 14.01 -6.44 0.95
CA TYR A 93 13.04 -7.44 1.41
C TYR A 93 12.69 -8.47 0.32
N VAL A 94 12.63 -8.05 -0.95
CA VAL A 94 12.32 -8.95 -2.08
C VAL A 94 13.56 -9.60 -2.70
N GLY A 95 14.77 -9.35 -2.16
CA GLY A 95 16.02 -9.89 -2.69
C GLY A 95 16.41 -9.32 -4.04
N ALA A 96 16.05 -8.07 -4.30
CA ALA A 96 16.38 -7.33 -5.51
C ALA A 96 17.17 -6.05 -5.18
N ASP A 97 17.92 -6.04 -4.07
CA ASP A 97 18.80 -4.92 -3.74
C ASP A 97 19.88 -4.82 -4.82
N PRO A 98 20.06 -3.66 -5.48
CA PRO A 98 21.10 -3.49 -6.50
C PRO A 98 22.51 -3.78 -5.95
N ASP A 99 22.70 -3.58 -4.64
CA ASP A 99 23.96 -3.79 -3.94
C ASP A 99 24.24 -5.28 -3.62
N ASP A 100 23.28 -6.19 -3.88
CA ASP A 100 23.42 -7.65 -3.68
C ASP A 100 24.00 -8.37 -4.94
N LEU A 101 24.27 -7.64 -6.03
CA LEU A 101 24.75 -8.20 -7.31
C LEU A 101 26.28 -8.22 -7.47
N ASP A 102 27.05 -7.91 -6.42
CA ASP A 102 28.52 -7.96 -6.39
C ASP A 102 29.07 -9.34 -5.99
#